data_AF-A0A7E4W5W1-F1
#
_entry.id   AF-A0A7E4W5W1-F1
#
_cell.length_a   1.000
_cell.length_b   1.000
_cell.length_c   1.000
_cell.angle_alpha   90.00
_cell.angle_beta   90.00
_cell.angle_gamma   90.00
#
_symmetry.space_group_name_H-M   'P 1'
#
loop_
_entity.id
_entity.type
_entity.pdbx_description
1 polymer ?
#
loop_
_entity_poly.entity_id
_entity_poly.type
_entity_poly.pdbx_seq_one_letter_code
_entity_poly.pdbx_strand_id
1 'polypeptide(L)'
;MQCYRKAVIEVPLTPNMLSFLISAFCVAFLFPGAQAEVDRHLRVSEAVPIGYQVGYVTDKLPSALDQANYYVVFPEPDSMAEKVLTVNENTGEITVIGELDYEKETKLTFLAIPTSGELTIKVVIEIIDENDNAPTFPISEINLEISEYARIDTELVLPSAVDLDSDMYTVKKYATVGGNVNNVFRLSTSKLNNALYVDLVVNGQLDREYRDRYDLVIEATDGGDPPK
;
A
#
# COMPACT_ATOMS: atom_id res chain seq x y z
N MET A 1 -19.89 10.02 -22.52
CA MET A 1 -21.22 10.29 -21.94
C MET A 1 -21.14 10.04 -20.43
N GLN A 2 -21.81 10.89 -19.67
CA GLN A 2 -21.45 11.34 -18.32
C GLN A 2 -21.64 10.30 -17.21
N CYS A 3 -20.66 10.24 -16.29
CA CYS A 3 -20.81 9.69 -14.95
C CYS A 3 -21.81 10.54 -14.13
N TYR A 4 -22.73 9.90 -13.43
CA TYR A 4 -23.52 10.53 -12.37
C TYR A 4 -23.06 10.00 -11.01
N ARG A 5 -22.65 10.89 -10.10
CA ARG A 5 -22.53 10.62 -8.66
C ARG A 5 -23.82 11.11 -7.99
N LYS A 6 -24.48 10.24 -7.23
CA LYS A 6 -25.59 10.60 -6.36
C LYS A 6 -25.00 10.91 -4.98
N ALA A 7 -25.08 12.17 -4.56
CA ALA A 7 -24.78 12.57 -3.19
C ALA A 7 -26.10 12.61 -2.40
N VAL A 8 -26.15 11.92 -1.26
CA VAL A 8 -27.24 12.01 -0.28
C VAL A 8 -26.65 12.68 0.96
N ILE A 9 -27.20 13.83 1.34
CA ILE A 9 -26.83 14.57 2.54
C ILE A 9 -27.94 14.33 3.56
N GLU A 10 -27.63 13.63 4.65
CA GLU A 10 -28.52 13.49 5.80
C GLU A 10 -28.05 14.45 6.91
N VAL A 11 -29.00 15.25 7.41
CA VAL A 11 -28.79 16.19 8.51
C VAL A 11 -29.15 15.46 9.81
N PRO A 12 -28.23 15.26 10.76
CA PRO A 12 -28.57 14.58 12.01
C PRO A 12 -29.41 15.49 12.93
N LEU A 13 -30.45 14.91 13.52
CA LEU A 13 -31.18 15.51 14.65
C LEU A 13 -30.35 15.32 15.94
N THR A 14 -30.30 16.38 16.75
CA THR A 14 -29.57 16.48 18.03
C THR A 14 -30.02 15.45 19.08
N PRO A 15 -29.17 15.10 20.07
CA PRO A 15 -29.39 13.96 20.94
C PRO A 15 -30.38 14.29 22.06
N ASN A 16 -31.44 13.48 22.18
CA ASN A 16 -32.20 13.40 23.42
C ASN A 16 -32.10 11.99 23.99
N MET A 17 -31.43 11.94 25.13
CA MET A 17 -31.33 10.83 26.07
C MET A 17 -32.73 10.44 26.57
N LEU A 18 -33.21 9.25 26.21
CA LEU A 18 -33.87 8.27 27.09
C LEU A 18 -34.65 7.24 26.26
N SER A 19 -34.61 6.00 26.72
CA SER A 19 -35.44 4.85 26.33
C SER A 19 -35.07 4.16 25.01
N PHE A 20 -34.42 3.00 25.11
CA PHE A 20 -34.96 1.73 24.61
C PHE A 20 -34.16 0.59 25.28
N LEU A 21 -34.71 0.12 26.40
CA LEU A 21 -34.45 -1.23 26.90
C LEU A 21 -35.26 -2.21 26.04
N ILE A 22 -34.72 -3.43 25.89
CA ILE A 22 -35.36 -4.67 25.39
C ILE A 22 -35.20 -4.94 23.88
N SER A 23 -34.14 -5.67 23.51
CA SER A 23 -34.25 -7.01 22.89
C SER A 23 -32.88 -7.55 22.39
N ALA A 24 -31.82 -7.48 23.19
CA ALA A 24 -30.66 -8.35 23.01
C ALA A 24 -30.90 -9.65 23.79
N PHE A 25 -31.88 -10.43 23.35
CA PHE A 25 -32.07 -11.79 23.84
C PHE A 25 -31.35 -12.76 22.89
N CYS A 26 -30.29 -13.35 23.41
CA CYS A 26 -29.83 -14.71 23.10
C CYS A 26 -29.46 -15.04 21.65
N VAL A 27 -28.22 -14.71 21.26
CA VAL A 27 -27.32 -15.71 20.61
C VAL A 27 -25.87 -15.65 21.15
N ALA A 28 -25.53 -14.75 22.07
CA ALA A 28 -24.17 -14.66 22.64
C ALA A 28 -23.86 -15.66 23.79
N PHE A 29 -24.68 -16.70 24.00
CA PHE A 29 -24.46 -17.68 25.07
C PHE A 29 -24.82 -19.11 24.65
N LEU A 30 -24.17 -19.63 23.60
CA LEU A 30 -24.12 -21.07 23.35
C LEU A 30 -22.72 -21.68 23.19
N PHE A 31 -21.65 -20.93 23.45
CA PHE A 31 -20.33 -21.52 23.68
C PHE A 31 -19.64 -20.85 24.88
N PRO A 32 -19.73 -21.44 26.10
CA PRO A 32 -18.84 -21.08 27.19
C PRO A 32 -17.48 -21.69 26.88
N GLY A 33 -16.70 -20.95 26.10
CA GLY A 33 -15.36 -21.33 25.69
C GLY A 33 -14.79 -20.18 24.89
N ALA A 34 -14.31 -19.15 25.57
CA ALA A 34 -13.29 -18.31 24.95
C ALA A 34 -12.11 -19.26 24.64
N GLN A 35 -12.07 -19.81 23.42
CA GLN A 35 -10.86 -20.45 22.93
C GLN A 35 -9.79 -19.38 22.98
N ALA A 36 -8.72 -19.62 23.75
CA ALA A 36 -7.56 -18.73 23.69
C ALA A 36 -7.12 -18.66 22.22
N GLU A 37 -7.12 -17.47 21.65
CA GLU A 37 -6.70 -17.23 20.27
C GLU A 37 -5.17 -17.14 20.27
N VAL A 38 -4.51 -17.97 19.48
CA VAL A 38 -3.06 -17.89 19.29
C VAL A 38 -2.79 -17.11 18.02
N ASP A 39 -2.08 -16.00 18.13
CA ASP A 39 -1.67 -15.21 16.97
C ASP A 39 -0.40 -15.80 16.35
N ARG A 40 -0.48 -16.10 15.04
CA ARG A 40 0.63 -16.57 14.21
C ARG A 40 0.98 -15.49 13.20
N HIS A 41 2.15 -14.86 13.40
CA HIS A 41 2.69 -13.87 12.47
C HIS A 41 3.72 -14.49 11.54
N LEU A 42 3.51 -14.31 10.24
CA LEU A 42 4.41 -14.74 9.16
C LEU A 42 4.68 -13.56 8.23
N ARG A 43 5.76 -13.66 7.44
CA ARG A 43 6.14 -12.63 6.47
C ARG A 43 6.53 -13.32 5.17
N VAL A 44 6.12 -12.76 4.04
CA VAL A 44 6.42 -13.30 2.70
C VAL A 44 6.64 -12.14 1.74
N SER A 45 7.68 -12.22 0.90
CA SER A 45 7.89 -11.25 -0.18
C SER A 45 6.86 -11.44 -1.28
N GLU A 46 6.39 -10.36 -1.90
CA GLU A 46 5.46 -10.48 -3.03
C GLU A 46 6.12 -11.08 -4.29
N ALA A 47 7.44 -11.00 -4.41
CA ALA A 47 8.20 -11.56 -5.53
C ALA A 47 8.38 -13.09 -5.47
N VAL A 48 7.82 -13.77 -4.46
CA VAL A 48 7.90 -15.24 -4.38
C VAL A 48 7.05 -15.89 -5.48
N PRO A 49 7.51 -17.01 -6.06
CA PRO A 49 6.74 -17.69 -7.10
C PRO A 49 5.54 -18.44 -6.52
N ILE A 50 4.55 -18.72 -7.38
CA ILE A 50 3.47 -19.66 -7.07
C ILE A 50 4.07 -21.04 -6.68
N GLY A 51 3.53 -21.63 -5.62
CA GLY A 51 4.05 -22.84 -5.00
C GLY A 51 5.06 -22.58 -3.88
N TYR A 52 5.41 -21.32 -3.60
CA TYR A 52 6.28 -20.98 -2.48
C TYR A 52 5.62 -21.33 -1.13
N GLN A 53 6.38 -22.00 -0.28
CA GLN A 53 5.96 -22.34 1.08
C GLN A 53 6.19 -21.14 2.01
N VAL A 54 5.09 -20.53 2.49
CA VAL A 54 5.14 -19.42 3.44
C VAL A 54 5.53 -19.92 4.83
N GLY A 55 5.03 -21.09 5.22
CA GLY A 55 5.31 -21.69 6.52
C GLY A 55 4.20 -22.64 6.95
N TYR A 56 3.96 -22.70 8.27
CA TYR A 56 2.92 -23.54 8.86
C TYR A 56 2.06 -22.71 9.82
N VAL A 57 0.79 -23.10 9.95
CA VAL A 57 -0.19 -22.53 10.88
C VAL A 57 0.30 -22.61 12.34
N THR A 58 1.08 -23.64 12.68
CA THR A 58 1.70 -23.78 14.02
C THR A 58 3.23 -23.77 13.94
N ASP A 59 3.90 -23.50 15.07
CA ASP A 59 5.36 -23.64 15.19
C ASP A 59 5.84 -25.10 15.24
N LYS A 60 4.92 -26.04 15.51
CA LYS A 60 5.26 -27.46 15.54
C LYS A 60 5.17 -28.01 14.13
N LEU A 61 6.28 -28.54 13.63
CA LEU A 61 6.24 -29.37 12.43
C LEU A 61 5.31 -30.56 12.68
N PRO A 62 4.45 -30.93 11.73
CA PRO A 62 3.54 -32.06 11.88
C PRO A 62 4.36 -33.30 12.19
N SER A 63 4.17 -33.87 13.38
CA SER A 63 4.82 -35.11 13.76
C SER A 63 3.98 -36.30 13.29
N ALA A 64 4.60 -37.46 13.09
CA ALA A 64 3.88 -38.69 12.73
C ALA A 64 2.86 -39.14 13.80
N LEU A 65 2.80 -38.48 14.97
CA LEU A 65 1.80 -38.72 16.02
C LEU A 65 0.67 -37.68 16.00
N ASP A 66 0.81 -36.56 15.29
CA ASP A 66 -0.21 -35.52 15.11
C ASP A 66 -1.17 -35.84 13.93
N GLN A 67 -1.12 -37.08 13.42
CA GLN A 67 -1.77 -37.59 12.19
C GLN A 67 -3.30 -37.42 12.08
N ALA A 68 -3.96 -36.81 13.06
CA ALA A 68 -5.40 -36.62 13.09
C ALA A 68 -5.83 -35.15 13.28
N ASN A 69 -4.93 -34.18 13.09
CA ASN A 69 -5.29 -32.78 13.18
C ASN A 69 -5.62 -32.22 11.79
N TYR A 70 -6.91 -31.98 11.55
CA TYR A 70 -7.40 -31.26 10.37
C TYR A 70 -7.59 -29.79 10.72
N TYR A 71 -7.24 -28.89 9.82
CA TYR A 71 -7.50 -27.47 9.96
C TYR A 71 -8.69 -27.05 9.11
N VAL A 72 -9.69 -26.46 9.75
CA VAL A 72 -10.74 -25.72 9.05
C VAL A 72 -10.29 -24.27 8.94
N VAL A 73 -10.19 -23.75 7.70
CA VAL A 73 -9.68 -22.41 7.43
C VAL A 73 -10.82 -21.47 7.09
N PHE A 74 -10.84 -20.31 7.75
CA PHE A 74 -11.80 -19.24 7.52
C PHE A 74 -11.03 -17.95 7.16
N PRO A 75 -11.01 -17.55 5.88
CA PRO A 75 -10.44 -16.26 5.49
C PRO A 75 -11.26 -15.11 6.09
N GLU A 76 -10.59 -14.00 6.40
CA GLU A 76 -11.29 -12.77 6.81
C GLU A 76 -12.11 -12.22 5.62
N PRO A 77 -13.33 -11.70 5.85
CA PRO A 77 -14.11 -11.06 4.79
C PRO A 77 -13.30 -9.97 4.09
N ASP A 78 -13.40 -9.92 2.75
CA ASP A 78 -12.68 -8.99 1.88
C ASP A 78 -11.16 -9.19 1.76
N SER A 79 -10.56 -10.15 2.48
CA SER A 79 -9.15 -10.51 2.26
C SER A 79 -8.99 -11.34 0.98
N MET A 80 -7.92 -11.09 0.23
CA MET A 80 -7.54 -11.90 -0.93
C MET A 80 -6.96 -13.27 -0.54
N ALA A 81 -6.82 -13.58 0.75
CA ALA A 81 -6.19 -14.80 1.24
C ALA A 81 -6.72 -16.08 0.57
N GLU A 82 -8.03 -16.19 0.35
CA GLU A 82 -8.63 -17.36 -0.32
C GLU A 82 -8.22 -17.53 -1.80
N LYS A 83 -7.81 -16.44 -2.46
CA LYS A 83 -7.42 -16.41 -3.87
C LYS A 83 -5.93 -16.65 -4.06
N VAL A 84 -5.12 -16.21 -3.10
CA VAL A 84 -3.65 -16.18 -3.25
C VAL A 84 -2.93 -17.18 -2.35
N LEU A 85 -3.59 -17.73 -1.33
CA LEU A 85 -3.04 -18.74 -0.43
C LEU A 85 -3.89 -20.01 -0.38
N THR A 86 -3.22 -21.11 -0.08
CA THR A 86 -3.86 -22.35 0.34
C THR A 86 -3.21 -22.88 1.61
N VAL A 87 -3.99 -23.60 2.40
CA VAL A 87 -3.50 -24.30 3.59
C VAL A 87 -3.77 -25.79 3.41
N ASN A 88 -2.75 -26.61 3.53
CA ASN A 88 -2.94 -28.05 3.58
C ASN A 88 -3.63 -28.40 4.90
N GLU A 89 -4.87 -28.86 4.81
CA GLU A 89 -5.72 -29.14 5.97
C GLU A 89 -5.12 -30.18 6.92
N ASN A 90 -4.27 -31.11 6.43
CA ASN A 90 -3.68 -32.17 7.27
C ASN A 90 -2.37 -31.76 7.94
N THR A 91 -1.61 -30.85 7.32
CA THR A 91 -0.27 -30.48 7.79
C THR A 91 -0.20 -29.06 8.36
N GLY A 92 -1.20 -28.23 8.06
CA GLY A 92 -1.18 -26.80 8.34
C GLY A 92 -0.17 -26.03 7.49
N GLU A 93 0.38 -26.62 6.41
CA GLU A 93 1.32 -25.96 5.51
C GLU A 93 0.62 -24.88 4.69
N ILE A 94 1.19 -23.68 4.67
CA ILE A 94 0.66 -22.51 3.95
C ILE A 94 1.49 -22.31 2.69
N THR A 95 0.84 -22.31 1.54
CA THR A 95 1.47 -22.21 0.22
C THR A 95 0.83 -21.12 -0.62
N VAL A 96 1.64 -20.40 -1.40
CA VAL A 96 1.19 -19.40 -2.37
C VAL A 96 0.59 -20.09 -3.60
N ILE A 97 -0.63 -19.73 -3.98
CA ILE A 97 -1.34 -20.26 -5.17
C ILE A 97 -1.70 -19.19 -6.21
N GLY A 98 -1.50 -17.92 -5.88
CA GLY A 98 -1.74 -16.78 -6.76
C GLY A 98 -0.67 -15.71 -6.58
N GLU A 99 -0.74 -14.66 -7.39
CA GLU A 99 0.18 -13.52 -7.31
C GLU A 99 -0.09 -12.72 -6.02
N LEU A 100 0.96 -12.54 -5.21
CA LEU A 100 0.96 -11.60 -4.09
C LEU A 100 1.29 -10.22 -4.65
N ASP A 101 0.69 -9.20 -4.08
CA ASP A 101 0.80 -7.81 -4.55
C ASP A 101 0.59 -6.89 -3.34
N TYR A 102 1.65 -6.22 -2.93
CA TYR A 102 1.71 -5.35 -1.77
C TYR A 102 0.81 -4.11 -1.97
N GLU A 103 0.74 -3.57 -3.19
CA GLU A 103 -0.09 -2.42 -3.55
C GLU A 103 -1.59 -2.71 -3.43
N LYS A 104 -1.99 -3.98 -3.58
CA LYS A 104 -3.38 -4.42 -3.40
C LYS A 104 -3.74 -4.70 -1.94
N GLU A 105 -2.93 -5.48 -1.24
CA GLU A 105 -3.19 -5.87 0.15
C GLU A 105 -1.89 -6.16 0.89
N THR A 106 -1.63 -5.43 1.98
CA THR A 106 -0.36 -5.55 2.71
C THR A 106 -0.36 -6.68 3.75
N LYS A 107 -1.54 -7.20 4.11
CA LYS A 107 -1.70 -8.25 5.13
C LYS A 107 -2.83 -9.20 4.77
N LEU A 108 -2.53 -10.49 4.75
CA LEU A 108 -3.50 -11.56 4.56
C LEU A 108 -3.82 -12.19 5.93
N THR A 109 -5.10 -12.27 6.27
CA THR A 109 -5.53 -12.79 7.57
C THR A 109 -6.56 -13.90 7.41
N PHE A 110 -6.37 -14.99 8.15
CA PHE A 110 -7.35 -16.08 8.25
C PHE A 110 -7.28 -16.77 9.60
N LEU A 111 -8.38 -17.41 9.99
CA LEU A 111 -8.44 -18.29 11.15
C LEU A 111 -8.23 -19.74 10.72
N ALA A 112 -7.44 -20.48 11.46
CA ALA A 112 -7.28 -21.91 11.33
C ALA A 112 -7.70 -22.60 12.62
N ILE A 113 -8.71 -23.46 12.52
CA ILE A 113 -9.30 -24.16 13.68
C ILE A 113 -8.92 -25.65 13.59
N PRO A 114 -8.07 -26.16 14.50
CA PRO A 114 -7.73 -27.57 14.56
C PRO A 114 -8.92 -28.41 15.05
N THR A 115 -9.20 -29.53 14.37
CA THR A 115 -10.28 -30.46 14.77
C THR A 115 -9.96 -31.23 16.05
N SER A 116 -8.71 -31.25 16.52
CA SER A 116 -8.33 -31.85 17.81
C SER A 116 -8.96 -31.15 19.02
N GLY A 117 -9.60 -30.00 18.83
CA GLY A 117 -10.13 -29.17 19.93
C GLY A 117 -9.07 -28.31 20.60
N GLU A 118 -7.92 -28.16 19.93
CA GLU A 118 -6.90 -27.17 20.28
C GLU A 118 -7.42 -25.72 20.13
N LEU A 119 -6.54 -24.77 20.43
CA LEU A 119 -6.81 -23.35 20.34
C LEU A 119 -6.99 -22.92 18.88
N THR A 120 -7.94 -22.00 18.65
CA THR A 120 -8.10 -21.32 17.36
C THR A 120 -6.88 -20.45 17.10
N ILE A 121 -6.35 -20.52 15.88
CA ILE A 121 -5.13 -19.81 15.50
C ILE A 121 -5.50 -18.74 14.50
N LYS A 122 -5.17 -17.49 14.82
CA LYS A 122 -5.26 -16.39 13.88
C LYS A 122 -3.93 -16.25 13.15
N VAL A 123 -3.93 -16.48 11.85
CA VAL A 123 -2.74 -16.33 11.02
C VAL A 123 -2.79 -14.96 10.36
N VAL A 124 -1.73 -14.18 10.57
CA VAL A 124 -1.49 -12.88 9.92
C VAL A 124 -0.20 -12.98 9.12
N ILE A 125 -0.31 -12.88 7.80
CA ILE A 125 0.82 -12.88 6.88
C ILE A 125 1.03 -11.46 6.38
N GLU A 126 2.15 -10.85 6.74
CA GLU A 126 2.55 -9.55 6.20
C GLU A 126 3.27 -9.75 4.87
N ILE A 127 2.80 -9.06 3.83
CA ILE A 127 3.46 -9.03 2.54
C ILE A 127 4.61 -8.03 2.63
N ILE A 128 5.79 -8.44 2.19
CA ILE A 128 6.97 -7.61 2.08
C ILE A 128 7.01 -7.06 0.67
N ASP A 129 6.87 -5.74 0.63
CA ASP A 129 7.06 -4.90 -0.54
C ASP A 129 8.43 -5.15 -1.20
N GLU A 130 8.42 -5.19 -2.51
CA GLU A 130 9.59 -5.22 -3.38
C GLU A 130 9.60 -3.97 -4.24
N ASN A 131 10.77 -3.53 -4.70
CA ASN A 131 10.81 -2.45 -5.67
C ASN A 131 10.34 -3.01 -7.02
N ASP A 132 9.04 -2.97 -7.30
CA ASP A 132 8.42 -3.51 -8.51
C ASP A 132 7.69 -2.43 -9.35
N ASN A 133 7.30 -1.30 -8.73
CA ASN A 133 6.84 -0.09 -9.42
C ASN A 133 8.02 0.85 -9.75
N ALA A 134 7.73 1.93 -10.48
CA ALA A 134 8.70 2.97 -10.79
C ALA A 134 8.04 4.35 -10.69
N PRO A 135 8.79 5.42 -10.40
CA PRO A 135 8.24 6.76 -10.30
C PRO A 135 7.58 7.20 -11.61
N THR A 136 6.32 7.64 -11.52
CA THR A 136 5.58 8.15 -12.67
C THR A 136 5.04 9.55 -12.43
N PHE A 137 5.22 10.44 -13.41
CA PHE A 137 4.55 11.73 -13.40
C PHE A 137 3.10 11.57 -13.86
N PRO A 138 2.12 12.20 -13.18
CA PRO A 138 0.71 12.11 -13.56
C PRO A 138 0.40 12.75 -14.91
N ILE A 139 1.29 13.62 -15.40
CA ILE A 139 1.18 14.31 -16.69
C ILE A 139 2.56 14.25 -17.34
N SER A 140 2.63 13.80 -18.60
CA SER A 140 3.90 13.61 -19.32
C SER A 140 4.56 14.90 -19.81
N GLU A 141 3.80 15.96 -20.01
CA GLU A 141 4.28 17.26 -20.46
C GLU A 141 3.43 18.37 -19.83
N ILE A 142 4.09 19.39 -19.28
CA ILE A 142 3.44 20.57 -18.69
C ILE A 142 3.99 21.83 -19.35
N ASN A 143 3.09 22.68 -19.82
CA ASN A 143 3.44 24.00 -20.34
C ASN A 143 3.29 25.02 -19.20
N LEU A 144 4.40 25.66 -18.84
CA LEU A 144 4.45 26.70 -17.82
C LEU A 144 4.79 28.03 -18.48
N GLU A 145 4.07 29.07 -18.10
CA GLU A 145 4.36 30.44 -18.53
C GLU A 145 4.98 31.21 -17.37
N ILE A 146 6.10 31.89 -17.63
CA ILE A 146 6.77 32.73 -16.65
C ILE A 146 7.24 34.04 -17.29
N SER A 147 7.11 35.13 -16.55
CA SER A 147 7.60 36.44 -16.97
C SER A 147 9.13 36.49 -16.94
N GLU A 148 9.76 37.13 -17.92
CA GLU A 148 11.20 37.41 -17.86
C GLU A 148 11.59 38.29 -16.66
N TYR A 149 10.63 39.09 -16.17
CA TYR A 149 10.78 39.92 -14.97
C TYR A 149 10.57 39.13 -13.66
N ALA A 150 10.37 37.81 -13.74
CA ALA A 150 10.25 36.97 -12.55
C ALA A 150 11.51 37.11 -11.68
N ARG A 151 11.27 37.23 -10.37
CA ARG A 151 12.38 37.34 -9.41
C ARG A 151 13.07 36.00 -9.29
N ILE A 152 14.37 36.02 -9.02
CA ILE A 152 15.06 34.83 -8.50
C ILE A 152 14.31 34.35 -7.25
N ASP A 153 14.22 33.04 -7.10
CA ASP A 153 13.40 32.32 -6.12
C ASP A 153 11.88 32.36 -6.35
N THR A 154 11.42 32.84 -7.52
CA THR A 154 10.02 32.61 -7.93
C THR A 154 9.81 31.11 -8.13
N GLU A 155 8.79 30.57 -7.45
CA GLU A 155 8.44 29.15 -7.46
C GLU A 155 7.25 28.89 -8.38
N LEU A 156 7.37 27.82 -9.17
CA LEU A 156 6.33 27.29 -10.05
C LEU A 156 6.05 25.86 -9.60
N VAL A 157 4.79 25.62 -9.23
CA VAL A 157 4.38 24.31 -8.71
C VAL A 157 4.42 23.27 -9.82
N LEU A 158 5.05 22.12 -9.54
CA LEU A 158 5.04 20.97 -10.45
C LEU A 158 4.17 19.83 -9.91
N PRO A 159 3.47 19.09 -10.79
CA PRO A 159 2.93 17.78 -10.42
C PRO A 159 4.09 16.87 -10.06
N SER A 160 4.10 16.37 -8.83
CA SER A 160 5.15 15.47 -8.35
C SER A 160 4.95 14.06 -8.88
N ALA A 161 6.05 13.31 -9.02
CA ALA A 161 5.99 11.90 -9.37
C ALA A 161 5.39 11.09 -8.22
N VAL A 162 4.72 10.00 -8.58
CA VAL A 162 4.11 9.05 -7.66
C VAL A 162 4.69 7.67 -7.95
N ASP A 163 4.98 6.95 -6.88
CA ASP A 163 5.43 5.58 -6.89
C ASP A 163 4.61 4.84 -5.82
N LEU A 164 4.08 3.68 -6.19
CA LEU A 164 3.09 2.94 -5.40
C LEU A 164 3.72 2.02 -4.36
N ASP A 165 5.02 1.74 -4.50
CA ASP A 165 5.76 0.94 -3.54
C ASP A 165 5.78 1.61 -2.15
N SER A 166 6.22 0.86 -1.14
CA SER A 166 6.34 1.37 0.22
C SER A 166 7.29 2.56 0.38
N ASP A 167 7.28 3.15 1.57
CA ASP A 167 8.15 4.26 1.95
C ASP A 167 9.64 4.02 1.66
N MET A 168 10.10 2.77 1.62
CA MET A 168 11.50 2.46 1.29
C MET A 168 11.79 2.69 -0.19
N TYR A 169 10.90 2.22 -1.07
CA TYR A 169 11.12 2.20 -2.50
C TYR A 169 10.46 3.35 -3.25
N THR A 170 9.50 4.08 -2.68
CA THR A 170 8.90 5.26 -3.34
C THR A 170 9.91 6.38 -3.66
N VAL A 171 9.49 7.40 -4.43
CA VAL A 171 10.30 8.54 -4.92
C VAL A 171 11.22 9.15 -3.85
N LYS A 172 12.53 9.20 -4.12
CA LYS A 172 13.56 9.76 -3.23
C LYS A 172 14.28 10.97 -3.77
N LYS A 173 14.31 11.16 -5.09
CA LYS A 173 15.11 12.21 -5.72
C LYS A 173 14.44 12.74 -6.97
N TYR A 174 14.64 14.03 -7.21
CA TYR A 174 14.40 14.64 -8.51
C TYR A 174 15.68 15.26 -9.05
N ALA A 175 15.85 15.22 -10.37
CA ALA A 175 16.97 15.84 -11.06
C ALA A 175 16.52 16.48 -12.37
N THR A 176 17.13 17.60 -12.74
CA THR A 176 17.02 18.12 -14.10
C THR A 176 18.11 17.49 -14.94
N VAL A 177 17.73 16.63 -15.89
CA VAL A 177 18.65 15.86 -16.73
C VAL A 177 18.82 16.47 -18.13
N GLY A 178 18.01 17.47 -18.48
CA GLY A 178 18.08 18.14 -19.78
C GLY A 178 17.42 19.51 -19.81
N GLY A 179 17.76 20.30 -20.83
CA GLY A 179 17.07 21.56 -21.17
C GLY A 179 17.38 22.80 -20.34
N ASN A 180 18.05 22.66 -19.20
CA ASN A 180 18.30 23.76 -18.27
C ASN A 180 19.54 24.59 -18.62
N VAL A 181 19.47 25.32 -19.74
CA VAL A 181 20.62 26.10 -20.20
C VAL A 181 20.94 27.22 -19.21
N ASN A 182 22.23 27.41 -18.93
CA ASN A 182 22.76 28.35 -17.93
C ASN A 182 22.28 28.10 -16.49
N ASN A 183 21.63 26.96 -16.21
CA ASN A 183 21.07 26.62 -14.90
C ASN A 183 20.15 27.72 -14.33
N VAL A 184 19.36 28.35 -15.21
CA VAL A 184 18.45 29.44 -14.82
C VAL A 184 17.24 28.95 -14.03
N PHE A 185 17.01 27.63 -13.97
CA PHE A 185 16.08 27.00 -13.06
C PHE A 185 16.80 26.05 -12.10
N ARG A 186 16.19 25.78 -10.94
CA ARG A 186 16.57 24.70 -10.02
C ARG A 186 15.31 23.99 -9.53
N LEU A 187 15.46 22.74 -9.09
CA LEU A 187 14.38 22.03 -8.41
C LEU A 187 14.43 22.35 -6.91
N SER A 188 13.26 22.54 -6.33
CA SER A 188 13.03 22.63 -4.89
C SER A 188 12.23 21.40 -4.48
N THR A 189 12.62 20.71 -3.41
CA THR A 189 11.89 19.52 -2.96
C THR A 189 11.46 19.67 -1.52
N SER A 190 10.24 19.23 -1.21
CA SER A 190 9.72 19.19 0.16
C SER A 190 9.12 17.81 0.45
N LYS A 191 9.13 17.39 1.73
CA LYS A 191 8.60 16.09 2.14
C LYS A 191 7.42 16.28 3.08
N LEU A 192 6.29 15.65 2.76
CA LEU A 192 5.09 15.62 3.60
C LEU A 192 4.47 14.23 3.53
N ASN A 193 4.16 13.63 4.69
CA ASN A 193 3.56 12.29 4.80
C ASN A 193 4.27 11.24 3.92
N ASN A 194 5.60 11.23 3.96
CA ASN A 194 6.48 10.37 3.15
C ASN A 194 6.48 10.57 1.63
N ALA A 195 5.60 11.39 1.07
CA ALA A 195 5.67 11.83 -0.31
C ALA A 195 6.70 12.95 -0.51
N LEU A 196 7.47 12.87 -1.60
CA LEU A 196 8.43 13.89 -2.02
C LEU A 196 7.82 14.77 -3.12
N TYR A 197 7.59 16.02 -2.76
CA TYR A 197 7.08 17.05 -3.67
C TYR A 197 8.22 17.77 -4.36
N VAL A 198 7.97 18.25 -5.57
CA VAL A 198 8.92 19.02 -6.37
C VAL A 198 8.28 20.27 -6.95
N ASP A 199 9.02 21.36 -6.91
CA ASP A 199 8.68 22.64 -7.52
C ASP A 199 9.86 23.13 -8.37
N LEU A 200 9.55 23.89 -9.42
CA LEU A 200 10.55 24.54 -10.26
C LEU A 200 10.79 25.96 -9.76
N VAL A 201 12.04 26.33 -9.52
CA VAL A 201 12.39 27.63 -8.98
C VAL A 201 13.32 28.39 -9.91
N VAL A 202 13.05 29.67 -10.14
CA VAL A 202 13.93 30.57 -10.89
C VAL A 202 15.24 30.75 -10.12
N ASN A 203 16.36 30.41 -10.75
CA ASN A 203 17.70 30.45 -10.20
C ASN A 203 18.62 31.47 -10.92
N GLY A 204 18.17 32.02 -12.05
CA GLY A 204 18.93 33.00 -12.84
C GLY A 204 18.03 34.02 -13.51
N GLN A 205 18.64 34.99 -14.19
CA GLN A 205 17.89 35.97 -14.98
C GLN A 205 17.31 35.32 -16.23
N LEU A 206 16.07 35.66 -16.53
CA LEU A 206 15.38 35.29 -17.75
C LEU A 206 15.42 36.50 -18.69
N ASP A 207 15.67 36.23 -19.97
CA ASP A 207 15.71 37.23 -21.04
C ASP A 207 15.06 36.58 -22.26
N ARG A 208 13.87 37.06 -22.62
CA ARG A 208 13.08 36.48 -23.70
C ARG A 208 13.72 36.71 -25.06
N GLU A 209 14.38 37.85 -25.27
CA GLU A 209 15.08 38.14 -26.53
C GLU A 209 16.30 37.24 -26.74
N TYR A 210 16.93 36.80 -25.65
CA TYR A 210 18.01 35.80 -25.70
C TYR A 210 17.47 34.36 -25.84
N ARG A 211 16.46 33.97 -25.04
CA ARG A 211 15.80 32.67 -25.10
C ARG A 211 14.36 32.76 -24.57
N ASP A 212 13.42 32.43 -25.43
CA ASP A 212 11.99 32.47 -25.15
C ASP A 212 11.39 31.11 -24.70
N ARG A 213 12.15 30.02 -24.76
CA ARG A 213 11.68 28.67 -24.41
C ARG A 213 12.76 27.79 -23.76
N TYR A 214 12.36 27.00 -22.76
CA TYR A 214 13.18 25.98 -22.10
C TYR A 214 12.44 24.64 -22.08
N ASP A 215 13.02 23.64 -22.74
CA ASP A 215 12.48 22.26 -22.76
C ASP A 215 13.14 21.43 -21.65
N LEU A 216 12.74 21.68 -20.40
CA LEU A 216 13.31 21.00 -19.23
C LEU A 216 12.91 19.53 -19.19
N VAL A 217 13.90 18.66 -18.97
CA VAL A 217 13.67 17.23 -18.71
C VAL A 217 13.95 16.97 -17.25
N ILE A 218 12.90 16.56 -16.53
CA ILE A 218 12.95 16.24 -15.10
C ILE A 218 12.84 14.74 -14.94
N GLU A 219 13.75 14.17 -14.16
CA GLU A 219 13.78 12.76 -13.79
C GLU A 219 13.43 12.63 -12.31
N ALA A 220 12.62 11.63 -11.98
CA ALA A 220 12.36 11.18 -10.63
C ALA A 220 13.04 9.82 -10.45
N THR A 221 13.62 9.58 -9.28
CA THR A 221 14.29 8.31 -8.97
C THR A 221 13.81 7.81 -7.61
N ASP A 222 13.60 6.51 -7.54
CA ASP A 222 13.08 5.79 -6.39
C ASP A 222 14.14 5.52 -5.32
N GLY A 223 13.81 4.72 -4.31
CA GLY A 223 14.72 4.34 -3.22
C GLY A 223 15.38 2.97 -3.34
N GLY A 224 15.19 2.25 -4.45
CA GLY A 224 15.66 0.89 -4.62
C GLY A 224 17.15 0.74 -4.93
N ASP A 225 17.61 -0.51 -4.95
CA ASP A 225 18.96 -0.91 -5.38
C ASP A 225 18.89 -2.16 -6.30
N PRO A 226 18.98 -2.00 -7.63
CA PRO A 226 19.19 -0.74 -8.35
C PRO A 226 17.95 0.17 -8.29
N PRO A 227 18.15 1.49 -8.39
CA PRO A 227 17.03 2.42 -8.47
C PRO A 227 16.33 2.35 -9.82
N LYS A 228 15.04 2.67 -9.84
CA LYS A 228 14.24 2.88 -11.07
C LYS A 228 13.82 4.33 -11.27
#